data_AF-A0A963IQY1-F1
#
_entry.id   AF-A0A963IQY1-F1
#
_cell.length_a   1.000
_cell.length_b   1.000
_cell.length_c   1.000
_cell.angle_alpha   90.00
_cell.angle_beta   90.00
_cell.angle_gamma   90.00
#
_symmetry.space_group_name_H-M   'P 1'
#
loop_
_entity.id
_entity.type
_entity.pdbx_description
1 polymer ?
#
loop_
_entity_poly.entity_id
_entity_poly.type
_entity_poly.pdbx_seq_one_letter_code
_entity_poly.pdbx_strand_id
1 'polypeptide(L)'
;GDFVELHDARGRARTLEVIAVSADACLCQGVRTAYVIEGTRLHLRRKTKRIGKARVGVLPTMPQAVLLKPGDTLDVVRGDVLGRNAVFDDAGNLVEAARIACSLEEAFVSVREGERIFLDDGKIAGTIRKVLPDRFAVEITHAAGGAAKLRGEKGINLPDTDIDMAALGATDIENLAFAARYADMVAMSFVQRPQDIEDLLAALDRLDASHLGIVLKIETKNAFSRLPSLLFAVMRHPSAAVMVARGDLGVELGFERLSEVQEEILWMCEAAHIPVIWATQVLESLAKGGMPSRAEVTDAAMGVRAECVMLNKGPYIMQTLRFLRDVLTRMETHHEKKTAMLRRLSISDLPVNEKENARRLERV
;
A
#
# COMPACT_ATOMS: atom_id res chain seq x y z
N GLY A 1 8.86 -3.18 45.10
CA GLY A 1 9.20 -3.88 46.36
C GLY A 1 9.35 -5.39 46.18
N ASP A 2 8.41 -5.99 45.45
CA ASP A 2 8.61 -7.32 44.86
C ASP A 2 9.32 -7.18 43.51
N PHE A 3 10.10 -8.19 43.12
CA PHE A 3 10.89 -8.22 41.90
C PHE A 3 10.73 -9.55 41.16
N VAL A 4 10.72 -9.51 39.84
CA VAL A 4 10.82 -10.68 38.97
C VAL A 4 12.23 -10.75 38.40
N GLU A 5 12.98 -11.78 38.79
CA GLU A 5 14.29 -12.11 38.25
C GLU A 5 14.16 -13.14 37.12
N LEU A 6 14.88 -12.93 36.03
CA LEU A 6 14.91 -13.85 34.88
C LEU A 6 16.26 -13.78 34.14
N HIS A 7 16.56 -14.81 33.37
CA HIS A 7 17.59 -14.76 32.34
C HIS A 7 16.87 -14.62 30.99
N ASP A 8 17.20 -13.57 30.25
CA ASP A 8 16.56 -13.30 28.96
C ASP A 8 17.01 -14.31 27.89
N ALA A 9 16.39 -14.30 26.71
CA ALA A 9 16.70 -15.20 25.59
C ALA A 9 18.15 -15.12 25.09
N ARG A 10 18.92 -14.11 25.53
CA ARG A 10 20.35 -13.94 25.23
C ARG A 10 21.23 -14.35 26.42
N GLY A 11 20.66 -15.02 27.42
CA GLY A 11 21.34 -15.45 28.65
C GLY A 11 21.66 -14.32 29.63
N ARG A 12 21.15 -13.09 29.45
CA ARG A 12 21.48 -11.97 30.33
C ARG A 12 20.52 -11.90 31.51
N ALA A 13 21.06 -11.77 32.73
CA ALA A 13 20.27 -11.55 33.94
C ALA A 13 19.49 -10.23 33.88
N ARG A 14 18.21 -10.27 34.24
CA ARG A 14 17.29 -9.13 34.29
C ARG A 14 16.47 -9.18 35.57
N THR A 15 16.20 -8.00 36.12
CA THR A 15 15.36 -7.80 37.29
C THR A 15 14.32 -6.76 36.93
N LEU A 16 13.05 -7.12 37.09
CA LEU A 16 11.91 -6.25 36.86
C LEU A 16 11.22 -5.97 38.19
N GLU A 17 10.94 -4.71 38.51
CA GLU A 17 10.17 -4.34 39.68
C GLU A 17 8.67 -4.50 39.41
N VAL A 18 7.95 -5.12 40.35
CA VAL A 18 6.48 -5.16 40.30
C VAL A 18 5.93 -3.82 40.78
N ILE A 19 5.25 -3.10 39.87
CA ILE A 19 4.74 -1.73 40.10
C ILE A 19 3.22 -1.69 40.28
N ALA A 20 2.48 -2.67 39.76
CA ALA A 20 1.05 -2.83 40.01
C ALA A 20 0.65 -4.30 40.00
N VAL A 21 -0.42 -4.64 40.72
CA VAL A 21 -0.97 -6.00 40.81
C VAL A 21 -2.49 -5.91 40.66
N SER A 22 -3.06 -6.67 39.73
CA SER A 22 -4.49 -6.90 39.58
C SER A 22 -4.86 -8.30 40.08
N ALA A 23 -6.15 -8.67 39.98
CA ALA A 23 -6.63 -10.00 40.39
C ALA A 23 -5.97 -11.14 39.59
N ASP A 24 -5.51 -10.85 38.37
CA ASP A 24 -5.07 -11.81 37.37
C ASP A 24 -3.68 -11.51 36.77
N ALA A 25 -3.08 -10.34 37.05
CA ALA A 25 -1.83 -9.93 36.44
C ALA A 25 -0.96 -9.07 37.37
N CYS A 26 0.34 -9.01 37.04
CA CYS A 26 1.30 -8.10 37.67
C CYS A 26 1.95 -7.24 36.58
N LEU A 27 1.86 -5.92 36.72
CA LEU A 27 2.62 -4.99 35.89
C LEU A 27 4.03 -4.87 36.44
N CYS A 28 5.02 -5.15 35.59
CA CYS A 28 6.43 -5.10 35.96
C CYS A 28 7.18 -4.08 35.09
N GLN A 29 8.10 -3.34 35.68
CA GLN A 29 8.95 -2.36 35.00
C GLN A 29 10.43 -2.73 35.12
N GLY A 30 11.21 -2.47 34.08
CA GLY A 30 12.66 -2.65 34.10
C GLY A 30 13.37 -1.47 33.43
N VAL A 31 14.62 -1.23 33.83
CA VAL A 31 15.48 -0.18 33.26
C VAL A 31 16.12 -0.62 31.93
N ARG A 32 16.21 -1.92 31.70
CA ARG A 32 16.84 -2.52 30.50
C ARG A 32 15.85 -3.46 29.81
N THR A 33 15.86 -3.45 28.49
CA THR A 33 15.06 -4.38 27.68
C THR A 33 15.36 -5.84 28.04
N ALA A 34 14.30 -6.60 28.31
CA ALA A 34 14.33 -8.04 28.55
C ALA A 34 13.65 -8.76 27.39
N TYR A 35 14.31 -9.75 26.81
CA TYR A 35 13.79 -10.58 25.73
C TYR A 35 13.26 -11.87 26.34
N VAL A 36 11.95 -11.98 26.43
CA VAL A 36 11.28 -13.10 27.08
C VAL A 36 10.70 -14.02 26.01
N ILE A 37 11.01 -15.31 26.10
CA ILE A 37 10.49 -16.36 25.21
C ILE A 37 9.71 -17.40 26.02
N GLU A 38 8.88 -18.20 25.35
CA GLU A 38 8.23 -19.34 25.97
C GLU A 38 9.23 -20.24 26.73
N GLY A 39 8.85 -20.66 27.93
CA GLY A 39 9.71 -21.46 28.81
C GLY A 39 10.74 -20.67 29.62
N THR A 40 10.87 -19.35 29.39
CA THR A 40 11.74 -18.47 30.21
C THR A 40 11.37 -18.60 31.68
N ARG A 41 12.36 -18.88 32.53
CA ARG A 41 12.15 -19.08 33.97
C ARG A 41 12.08 -17.74 34.68
N LEU A 42 11.04 -17.57 35.48
CA LEU A 42 10.81 -16.39 36.31
C LEU A 42 10.94 -16.76 37.78
N HIS A 43 11.61 -15.89 38.53
CA HIS A 43 11.75 -15.99 39.98
C HIS A 43 11.17 -14.75 40.64
N LEU A 44 10.05 -14.92 41.34
CA LEU A 44 9.44 -13.84 42.10
C LEU A 44 10.13 -13.71 43.46
N ARG A 45 10.56 -12.51 43.81
CA ARG A 45 11.21 -12.17 45.07
C ARG A 45 10.47 -11.07 45.78
N ARG A 46 10.41 -11.18 47.10
CA ARG A 46 9.99 -10.13 48.02
C ARG A 46 11.15 -9.81 48.94
N LYS A 47 11.69 -8.60 48.85
CA LYS A 47 12.96 -8.24 49.51
C LYS A 47 14.06 -9.27 49.13
N THR A 48 14.63 -9.97 50.10
CA THR A 48 15.68 -10.98 49.89
C THR A 48 15.15 -12.41 49.73
N LYS A 49 13.86 -12.68 49.92
CA LYS A 49 13.30 -14.04 49.87
C LYS A 49 12.67 -14.34 48.51
N ARG A 50 12.96 -15.52 47.95
CA ARG A 50 12.25 -16.03 46.77
C ARG A 50 10.90 -16.59 47.21
N ILE A 51 9.83 -16.03 46.67
CA ILE A 51 8.44 -16.35 47.05
C ILE A 51 7.68 -17.09 45.94
N GLY A 52 8.22 -17.13 44.73
CA GLY A 52 7.57 -17.83 43.62
C GLY A 52 8.52 -18.23 42.50
N LYS A 53 8.06 -19.19 41.71
CA LYS A 53 8.67 -19.64 40.46
C LYS A 53 7.58 -19.77 39.43
N ALA A 54 7.83 -19.28 38.23
CA ALA A 54 6.96 -19.49 37.10
C ALA A 54 7.80 -19.77 35.86
N ARG A 55 7.13 -20.26 34.82
CA ARG A 55 7.65 -20.26 33.46
C ARG A 55 6.69 -19.45 32.60
N VAL A 56 7.25 -18.73 31.65
CA VAL A 56 6.47 -18.03 30.64
C VAL A 56 5.76 -19.08 29.80
N GLY A 57 4.42 -19.02 29.79
CA GLY A 57 3.60 -19.88 28.94
C GLY A 57 3.66 -19.45 27.47
N VAL A 58 2.70 -19.93 26.69
CA VAL A 58 2.57 -19.54 25.28
C VAL A 58 2.40 -18.02 25.20
N LEU A 59 3.33 -17.35 24.51
CA LEU A 59 3.21 -15.93 24.23
C LEU A 59 2.43 -15.74 22.93
N PRO A 60 1.56 -14.73 22.83
CA PRO A 60 0.93 -14.41 21.56
C PRO A 60 2.01 -14.13 20.51
N THR A 61 1.90 -14.79 19.36
CA THR A 61 2.82 -14.56 18.25
C THR A 61 2.60 -13.14 17.76
N MET A 62 3.55 -12.24 18.05
CA MET A 62 3.51 -10.91 17.44
C MET A 62 3.93 -11.05 15.98
N PRO A 63 3.22 -10.43 15.03
CA PRO A 63 3.64 -10.39 13.64
C PRO A 63 5.08 -9.87 13.56
N GLN A 64 6.02 -10.76 13.24
CA GLN A 64 7.40 -10.38 13.08
C GLN A 64 7.60 -9.89 11.66
N ALA A 65 8.20 -8.71 11.53
CA ALA A 65 8.62 -8.24 10.22
C ALA A 65 9.84 -9.07 9.76
N VAL A 66 9.84 -9.42 8.48
CA VAL A 66 11.00 -9.99 7.80
C VAL A 66 11.92 -8.84 7.41
N LEU A 67 13.15 -8.83 7.92
CA LEU A 67 14.15 -7.83 7.56
C LEU A 67 14.88 -8.27 6.30
N LEU A 68 14.86 -7.44 5.26
CA LEU A 68 15.47 -7.72 3.97
C LEU A 68 16.44 -6.61 3.58
N LYS A 69 17.58 -7.01 3.00
CA LYS A 69 18.66 -6.16 2.50
C LYS A 69 19.08 -6.59 1.09
N PRO A 70 19.68 -5.70 0.30
CA PRO A 70 20.27 -6.09 -0.99
C PRO A 70 21.26 -7.24 -0.83
N GLY A 71 21.15 -8.26 -1.69
CA GLY A 71 21.91 -9.50 -1.65
C GLY A 71 21.26 -10.64 -0.85
N ASP A 72 20.23 -10.35 -0.04
CA ASP A 72 19.50 -11.41 0.68
C ASP A 72 18.73 -12.30 -0.30
N THR A 73 18.56 -13.56 0.06
CA THR A 73 17.64 -14.49 -0.61
C THR A 73 16.33 -14.57 0.18
N LEU A 74 15.22 -14.40 -0.53
CA LEU A 74 13.85 -14.53 -0.03
C LEU A 74 13.11 -15.62 -0.80
N ASP A 75 12.65 -16.65 -0.10
CA ASP A 75 11.74 -17.65 -0.65
C ASP A 75 10.29 -17.16 -0.53
N VAL A 76 9.63 -17.00 -1.67
CA VAL A 76 8.17 -16.81 -1.72
C VAL A 76 7.55 -18.18 -1.92
N VAL A 77 6.73 -18.62 -0.97
CA VAL A 77 6.20 -19.98 -0.94
C VAL A 77 4.69 -20.00 -1.02
N ARG A 78 4.15 -21.09 -1.59
CA ARG A 78 2.71 -21.28 -1.78
C ARG A 78 2.00 -21.52 -0.44
N GLY A 79 0.81 -20.94 -0.30
CA GLY A 79 -0.12 -21.20 0.82
C GLY A 79 0.06 -20.26 2.00
N ASP A 80 -0.56 -20.60 3.13
CA ASP A 80 -0.60 -19.75 4.32
C ASP A 80 0.45 -20.17 5.35
N VAL A 81 1.69 -19.74 5.11
CA VAL A 81 2.79 -19.93 6.07
C VAL A 81 3.24 -18.61 6.68
N LEU A 82 3.54 -18.65 7.97
CA LEU A 82 4.13 -17.50 8.65
C LEU A 82 5.50 -17.18 8.05
N GLY A 83 5.67 -15.90 7.68
CA GLY A 83 6.94 -15.36 7.23
C GLY A 83 8.01 -15.48 8.32
N ARG A 84 9.25 -15.73 7.90
CA ARG A 84 10.40 -15.91 8.81
C ARG A 84 11.63 -15.20 8.26
N ASN A 85 12.47 -14.71 9.17
CA ASN A 85 13.79 -14.18 8.83
C ASN A 85 14.73 -15.32 8.41
N ALA A 86 15.75 -14.95 7.64
CA ALA A 86 16.85 -15.85 7.32
C ALA A 86 17.56 -16.36 8.59
N VAL A 87 18.03 -17.60 8.55
CA VAL A 87 18.79 -18.24 9.61
C VAL A 87 20.24 -18.39 9.16
N PHE A 88 21.16 -17.96 10.01
CA PHE A 88 22.60 -18.06 9.78
C PHE A 88 23.24 -18.95 10.85
N ASP A 89 24.30 -19.68 10.49
CA ASP A 89 25.11 -20.42 11.44
C ASP A 89 26.05 -19.48 12.24
N ASP A 90 26.77 -20.04 13.21
CA ASP A 90 27.73 -19.28 14.04
C ASP A 90 28.90 -18.69 13.22
N ALA A 91 29.16 -19.23 12.04
CA ALA A 91 30.17 -18.74 11.10
C ALA A 91 29.63 -17.66 10.14
N GLY A 92 28.33 -17.34 10.21
CA GLY A 92 27.67 -16.36 9.38
C GLY A 92 27.24 -16.87 8.00
N ASN A 93 27.29 -18.17 7.75
CA ASN A 93 26.78 -18.74 6.50
C ASN A 93 25.26 -18.87 6.55
N LEU A 94 24.61 -18.62 5.41
CA LEU A 94 23.17 -18.78 5.27
C LEU A 94 22.80 -20.27 5.36
N VAL A 95 21.97 -20.62 6.35
CA VAL A 95 21.42 -21.97 6.56
C VAL A 95 20.03 -22.08 5.94
N GLU A 96 19.16 -21.11 6.23
CA GLU A 96 17.82 -21.02 5.67
C GLU A 96 17.55 -19.59 5.18
N ALA A 97 17.03 -19.47 3.95
CA ALA A 97 16.61 -18.19 3.41
C ALA A 97 15.45 -17.59 4.22
N ALA A 98 15.30 -16.27 4.15
CA ALA A 98 14.06 -15.64 4.62
C ALA A 98 12.89 -16.18 3.79
N ARG A 99 11.69 -16.24 4.35
CA ARG A 99 10.52 -16.73 3.61
C ARG A 99 9.26 -15.93 3.90
N ILE A 100 8.39 -15.83 2.89
CA ILE A 100 7.03 -15.28 3.00
C ILE A 100 6.04 -16.14 2.23
N ALA A 101 4.76 -16.04 2.60
CA ALA A 101 3.65 -16.63 1.87
C ALA A 101 3.18 -15.71 0.72
N CYS A 102 2.75 -16.33 -0.38
CA CYS A 102 1.93 -15.67 -1.40
C CYS A 102 0.64 -16.48 -1.57
N SER A 103 -0.50 -15.80 -1.42
CA SER A 103 -1.84 -16.42 -1.52
C SER A 103 -2.30 -16.62 -2.96
N LEU A 104 -1.63 -15.99 -3.94
CA LEU A 104 -2.00 -16.06 -5.34
C LEU A 104 -1.37 -17.29 -5.99
N GLU A 105 -2.18 -18.30 -6.31
CA GLU A 105 -1.68 -19.57 -6.85
C GLU A 105 -1.12 -19.42 -8.26
N GLU A 106 -1.75 -18.55 -9.05
CA GLU A 106 -1.43 -18.22 -10.44
C GLU A 106 -0.01 -17.66 -10.57
N ALA A 107 0.51 -17.00 -9.51
CA ALA A 107 1.88 -16.51 -9.47
C ALA A 107 2.88 -17.65 -9.65
N PHE A 108 2.69 -18.78 -8.97
CA PHE A 108 3.62 -19.93 -9.01
C PHE A 108 3.65 -20.65 -10.36
N VAL A 109 2.64 -20.41 -11.20
CA VAL A 109 2.55 -20.97 -12.56
C VAL A 109 3.11 -19.98 -13.60
N SER A 110 2.97 -18.68 -13.33
CA SER A 110 3.21 -17.63 -14.33
C SER A 110 4.61 -17.04 -14.27
N VAL A 111 5.20 -16.94 -13.08
CA VAL A 111 6.51 -16.28 -12.89
C VAL A 111 7.64 -17.02 -13.60
N ARG A 112 8.63 -16.25 -14.07
CA ARG A 112 9.81 -16.78 -14.73
C ARG A 112 11.10 -16.27 -14.08
N GLU A 113 12.15 -17.07 -14.20
CA GLU A 113 13.49 -16.64 -13.78
C GLU A 113 13.91 -15.38 -14.56
N GLY A 114 14.51 -14.43 -13.85
CA GLY A 114 14.92 -13.12 -14.36
C GLY A 114 13.87 -12.02 -14.23
N GLU A 115 12.60 -12.35 -13.94
CA GLU A 115 11.54 -11.35 -13.77
C GLU A 115 11.70 -10.55 -12.47
N ARG A 116 11.21 -9.30 -12.49
CA ARG A 116 11.23 -8.43 -11.32
C ARG A 116 10.06 -8.72 -10.40
N ILE A 117 10.28 -8.49 -9.11
CA ILE A 117 9.27 -8.53 -8.07
C ILE A 117 9.45 -7.32 -7.14
N PHE A 118 8.34 -6.70 -6.76
CA PHE A 118 8.30 -5.61 -5.80
C PHE A 118 7.42 -5.98 -4.60
N LEU A 119 7.83 -5.53 -3.41
CA LEU A 119 7.13 -5.80 -2.14
C LEU A 119 6.94 -4.49 -1.36
N ASP A 120 5.81 -4.38 -0.65
CA ASP A 120 5.44 -3.21 0.17
C ASP A 120 5.54 -1.89 -0.62
N ASP A 121 4.78 -1.80 -1.72
CA ASP A 121 4.68 -0.62 -2.58
C ASP A 121 6.04 -0.20 -3.19
N GLY A 122 6.85 -1.17 -3.60
CA GLY A 122 8.16 -0.93 -4.20
C GLY A 122 9.28 -0.58 -3.23
N LYS A 123 9.04 -0.57 -1.91
CA LYS A 123 10.11 -0.35 -0.91
C LYS A 123 11.17 -1.43 -0.93
N ILE A 124 10.82 -2.63 -1.38
CA ILE A 124 11.73 -3.74 -1.57
C ILE A 124 11.57 -4.22 -3.00
N ALA A 125 12.68 -4.39 -3.69
CA ALA A 125 12.70 -4.95 -5.03
C ALA A 125 13.63 -6.16 -5.06
N GLY A 126 13.32 -7.10 -5.94
CA GLY A 126 14.15 -8.27 -6.19
C GLY A 126 14.01 -8.79 -7.60
N THR A 127 14.82 -9.80 -7.88
CA THR A 127 14.79 -10.56 -9.13
C THR A 127 14.55 -12.03 -8.80
N ILE A 128 13.60 -12.64 -9.49
CA ILE A 128 13.33 -14.07 -9.36
C ILE A 128 14.53 -14.82 -9.93
N ARG A 129 15.22 -15.59 -9.08
CA ARG A 129 16.41 -16.36 -9.46
C ARG A 129 16.13 -17.82 -9.74
N LYS A 130 15.11 -18.37 -9.11
CA LYS A 130 14.76 -19.77 -9.27
C LYS A 130 13.26 -19.99 -9.08
N VAL A 131 12.65 -20.75 -9.98
CA VAL A 131 11.24 -21.15 -9.86
C VAL A 131 11.14 -22.65 -9.59
N LEU A 132 10.36 -23.01 -8.58
CA LEU A 132 10.04 -24.38 -8.17
C LEU A 132 8.50 -24.52 -8.06
N PRO A 133 7.95 -25.75 -8.06
CA PRO A 133 6.50 -25.95 -8.08
C PRO A 133 5.71 -25.30 -6.91
N ASP A 134 6.34 -25.22 -5.74
CA ASP A 134 5.77 -24.74 -4.48
C ASP A 134 6.41 -23.45 -3.95
N ARG A 135 7.45 -22.94 -4.63
CA ARG A 135 8.15 -21.71 -4.23
C ARG A 135 8.94 -21.09 -5.37
N PHE A 136 9.26 -19.80 -5.25
CA PHE A 136 10.30 -19.18 -6.05
C PHE A 136 11.25 -18.37 -5.16
N ALA A 137 12.54 -18.46 -5.48
CA ALA A 137 13.60 -17.77 -4.76
C ALA A 137 13.88 -16.42 -5.42
N VAL A 138 13.89 -15.38 -4.61
CA VAL A 138 14.10 -14.00 -5.01
C VAL A 138 15.41 -13.51 -4.42
N GLU A 139 16.28 -12.97 -5.27
CA GLU A 139 17.41 -12.17 -4.79
C GLU A 139 16.93 -10.73 -4.59
N ILE A 140 17.07 -10.21 -3.38
CA ILE A 140 16.73 -8.82 -3.07
C ILE A 140 17.77 -7.91 -3.72
N THR A 141 17.34 -7.03 -4.61
CA THR A 141 18.21 -6.09 -5.33
C THR A 141 18.15 -4.68 -4.74
N HIS A 142 17.04 -4.34 -4.07
CA HIS A 142 16.84 -3.04 -3.43
C HIS A 142 16.05 -3.17 -2.13
N ALA A 143 16.40 -2.36 -1.14
CA ALA A 143 15.59 -2.12 0.05
C ALA A 143 15.71 -0.64 0.45
N ALA A 144 14.58 0.03 0.67
CA ALA A 144 14.53 1.43 1.08
C ALA A 144 15.36 1.65 2.36
N GLY A 145 16.28 2.63 2.32
CA GLY A 145 17.20 2.90 3.43
C GLY A 145 18.27 1.82 3.65
N GLY A 146 18.50 0.94 2.67
CA GLY A 146 19.51 -0.14 2.71
C GLY A 146 19.05 -1.41 3.43
N ALA A 147 18.00 -1.32 4.26
CA ALA A 147 17.37 -2.46 4.92
C ALA A 147 15.91 -2.12 5.23
N ALA A 148 14.97 -2.99 4.83
CA ALA A 148 13.54 -2.75 4.98
C ALA A 148 12.85 -3.90 5.73
N LYS A 149 11.84 -3.53 6.52
CA LYS A 149 11.01 -4.46 7.31
C LYS A 149 9.73 -4.77 6.56
N LEU A 150 9.65 -5.96 5.97
CA LEU A 150 8.43 -6.46 5.35
C LEU A 150 7.48 -7.00 6.42
N ARG A 151 6.30 -6.40 6.55
CA ARG A 151 5.25 -6.85 7.47
C ARG A 151 4.28 -7.77 6.74
N GLY A 152 3.39 -8.42 7.48
CA GLY A 152 2.27 -9.17 6.90
C GLY A 152 1.34 -8.26 6.10
N GLU A 153 0.57 -8.87 5.19
CA GLU A 153 -0.45 -8.21 4.36
C GLU A 153 0.10 -7.08 3.46
N LYS A 154 1.39 -7.16 3.12
CA LYS A 154 2.00 -6.25 2.16
C LYS A 154 1.85 -6.77 0.74
N GLY A 155 1.58 -5.84 -0.18
CA GLY A 155 1.39 -6.14 -1.59
C GLY A 155 2.65 -6.75 -2.21
N ILE A 156 2.41 -7.61 -3.20
CA ILE A 156 3.41 -8.22 -4.08
C ILE A 156 3.04 -7.79 -5.50
N ASN A 157 3.96 -7.16 -6.20
CA ASN A 157 3.79 -6.78 -7.61
C ASN A 157 4.77 -7.55 -8.48
N LEU A 158 4.28 -8.05 -9.61
CA LEU A 158 4.98 -8.89 -10.57
C LEU A 158 4.86 -8.28 -11.98
N PRO A 159 5.52 -7.14 -12.23
CA PRO A 159 5.26 -6.29 -13.41
C PRO A 159 5.68 -6.88 -14.75
N ASP A 160 6.51 -7.92 -14.73
CA ASP A 160 6.98 -8.63 -15.92
C ASP A 160 6.19 -9.92 -16.17
N THR A 161 5.39 -10.34 -15.20
CA THR A 161 4.62 -11.58 -15.25
C THR A 161 3.20 -11.30 -15.75
N ASP A 162 2.78 -11.95 -16.83
CA ASP A 162 1.37 -11.96 -17.23
C ASP A 162 0.64 -13.00 -16.37
N ILE A 163 0.02 -12.54 -15.29
CA ILE A 163 -0.77 -13.38 -14.40
C ILE A 163 -2.15 -13.57 -15.01
N ASP A 164 -2.46 -14.81 -15.37
CA ASP A 164 -3.76 -15.18 -15.90
C ASP A 164 -4.78 -15.36 -14.77
N MET A 165 -5.33 -14.24 -14.31
CA MET A 165 -6.35 -14.17 -13.26
C MET A 165 -7.53 -13.36 -13.76
N ALA A 166 -8.74 -13.84 -13.48
CA ALA A 166 -9.96 -13.08 -13.73
C ALA A 166 -9.96 -11.81 -12.86
N ALA A 167 -10.25 -10.66 -13.45
CA ALA A 167 -10.32 -9.40 -12.71
C ALA A 167 -11.56 -9.31 -11.80
N LEU A 168 -12.53 -10.23 -11.92
CA LEU A 168 -13.67 -10.38 -11.02
C LEU A 168 -13.60 -11.72 -10.30
N GLY A 169 -13.26 -11.68 -9.00
CA GLY A 169 -13.34 -12.83 -8.12
C GLY A 169 -14.75 -13.13 -7.62
N ALA A 170 -14.92 -14.26 -6.95
CA ALA A 170 -16.20 -14.63 -6.34
C ALA A 170 -16.72 -13.58 -5.35
N THR A 171 -15.82 -13.06 -4.49
CA THR A 171 -16.15 -11.99 -3.54
C THR A 171 -16.50 -10.67 -4.25
N ASP A 172 -15.88 -10.37 -5.40
CA ASP A 172 -16.21 -9.18 -6.18
C ASP A 172 -17.62 -9.27 -6.75
N ILE A 173 -18.05 -10.45 -7.22
CA ILE A 173 -19.41 -10.69 -7.69
C ILE A 173 -20.43 -10.50 -6.56
N GLU A 174 -20.14 -11.03 -5.36
CA GLU A 174 -20.98 -10.82 -4.18
C GLU A 174 -21.09 -9.34 -3.81
N ASN A 175 -19.96 -8.62 -3.82
CA ASN A 175 -19.91 -7.18 -3.56
C ASN A 175 -20.63 -6.37 -4.64
N LEU A 176 -20.56 -6.79 -5.90
CA LEU A 176 -21.23 -6.13 -7.03
C LEU A 176 -22.75 -6.17 -6.84
N ALA A 177 -23.31 -7.27 -6.35
CA ALA A 177 -24.74 -7.36 -6.03
C ALA A 177 -25.17 -6.39 -4.93
N PHE A 178 -24.29 -6.10 -3.96
CA PHE A 178 -24.51 -5.04 -2.99
C PHE A 178 -24.42 -3.66 -3.63
N ALA A 179 -23.34 -3.38 -4.37
CA ALA A 179 -23.10 -2.10 -5.02
C ALA A 179 -24.24 -1.71 -5.98
N ALA A 180 -24.77 -2.67 -6.74
CA ALA A 180 -25.91 -2.50 -7.65
C ALA A 180 -27.15 -1.87 -6.99
N ARG A 181 -27.30 -1.97 -5.66
CA ARG A 181 -28.44 -1.40 -4.94
C ARG A 181 -28.18 -0.03 -4.33
N TYR A 182 -26.91 0.37 -4.17
CA TYR A 182 -26.54 1.49 -3.30
C TYR A 182 -25.52 2.47 -3.91
N ALA A 183 -24.92 2.13 -5.04
CA ALA A 183 -23.89 2.93 -5.68
C ALA A 183 -24.32 3.37 -7.08
N ASP A 184 -23.93 4.59 -7.45
CA ASP A 184 -24.11 5.11 -8.80
C ASP A 184 -23.06 4.56 -9.78
N MET A 185 -21.91 4.15 -9.24
CA MET A 185 -20.76 3.70 -10.03
C MET A 185 -19.95 2.63 -9.29
N VAL A 186 -19.29 1.76 -10.04
CA VAL A 186 -18.33 0.76 -9.55
C VAL A 186 -16.97 0.97 -10.20
N ALA A 187 -15.91 0.84 -9.40
CA ALA A 187 -14.53 0.93 -9.89
C ALA A 187 -13.89 -0.45 -9.95
N MET A 188 -13.54 -0.88 -11.16
CA MET A 188 -12.94 -2.18 -11.44
C MET A 188 -11.43 -2.10 -11.22
N SER A 189 -10.94 -2.86 -10.25
CA SER A 189 -9.50 -2.95 -9.94
C SER A 189 -8.82 -3.99 -10.85
N PHE A 190 -7.53 -3.78 -11.11
CA PHE A 190 -6.65 -4.67 -11.86
C PHE A 190 -7.23 -5.14 -13.20
N VAL A 191 -7.99 -4.26 -13.89
CA VAL A 191 -8.43 -4.53 -15.26
C VAL A 191 -7.20 -4.69 -16.16
N GLN A 192 -7.13 -5.78 -16.93
CA GLN A 192 -5.98 -6.06 -17.79
C GLN A 192 -6.36 -6.22 -19.25
N ARG A 193 -7.58 -6.71 -19.55
CA ARG A 193 -7.99 -7.14 -20.90
C ARG A 193 -9.43 -6.74 -21.19
N PRO A 194 -9.83 -6.58 -22.46
CA PRO A 194 -11.23 -6.32 -22.83
C PRO A 194 -12.23 -7.33 -22.24
N GLN A 195 -11.83 -8.60 -22.13
CA GLN A 195 -12.66 -9.66 -21.55
C GLN A 195 -13.08 -9.35 -20.11
N ASP A 196 -12.21 -8.74 -19.31
CA ASP A 196 -12.53 -8.36 -17.93
C ASP A 196 -13.74 -7.41 -17.89
N ILE A 197 -13.81 -6.48 -18.85
CA ILE A 197 -14.90 -5.52 -18.98
C ILE A 197 -16.17 -6.25 -19.47
N GLU A 198 -16.04 -7.18 -20.41
CA GLU A 198 -17.18 -7.98 -20.87
C GLU A 198 -17.78 -8.84 -19.75
N ASP A 199 -16.93 -9.41 -18.89
CA ASP A 199 -17.35 -10.19 -17.74
C ASP A 199 -18.09 -9.32 -16.71
N LEU A 200 -17.61 -8.08 -16.49
CA LEU A 200 -18.30 -7.09 -15.65
C LEU A 200 -19.66 -6.70 -16.23
N LEU A 201 -19.73 -6.39 -17.53
CA LEU A 201 -20.98 -6.04 -18.20
C LEU A 201 -21.98 -7.19 -18.11
N ALA A 202 -21.56 -8.42 -18.37
CA ALA A 202 -22.41 -9.60 -18.23
C ALA A 202 -22.86 -9.83 -16.77
N ALA A 203 -22.02 -9.50 -15.79
CA ALA A 203 -22.39 -9.58 -14.37
C ALA A 203 -23.43 -8.51 -13.99
N LEU A 204 -23.26 -7.27 -14.46
CA LEU A 204 -24.21 -6.19 -14.26
C LEU A 204 -25.56 -6.50 -14.92
N ASP A 205 -25.56 -7.03 -16.14
CA ASP A 205 -26.78 -7.43 -16.85
C ASP A 205 -27.54 -8.52 -16.09
N ARG A 206 -26.85 -9.52 -15.53
CA ARG A 206 -27.48 -10.55 -14.68
C ARG A 206 -28.11 -10.00 -13.40
N LEU A 207 -27.62 -8.84 -12.94
CA LEU A 207 -28.12 -8.17 -11.73
C LEU A 207 -29.16 -7.08 -12.04
N ASP A 208 -29.56 -6.90 -13.31
CA ASP A 208 -30.40 -5.78 -13.78
C ASP A 208 -29.81 -4.40 -13.40
N ALA A 209 -28.48 -4.33 -13.44
CA ALA A 209 -27.67 -3.24 -12.89
C ALA A 209 -26.88 -2.48 -13.97
N SER A 210 -27.23 -2.61 -15.25
CA SER A 210 -26.55 -1.97 -16.39
C SER A 210 -26.66 -0.43 -16.40
N HIS A 211 -27.30 0.16 -15.39
CA HIS A 211 -27.35 1.60 -15.15
C HIS A 211 -26.15 2.12 -14.33
N LEU A 212 -25.43 1.23 -13.62
CA LEU A 212 -24.26 1.61 -12.81
C LEU A 212 -23.12 2.09 -13.71
N GLY A 213 -22.56 3.26 -13.41
CA GLY A 213 -21.34 3.74 -14.06
C GLY A 213 -20.15 2.82 -13.80
N ILE A 214 -19.25 2.70 -14.78
CA ILE A 214 -18.04 1.86 -14.68
C ILE A 214 -16.81 2.75 -14.65
N VAL A 215 -15.91 2.54 -13.69
CA VAL A 215 -14.60 3.18 -13.64
C VAL A 215 -13.52 2.12 -13.84
N LEU A 216 -12.72 2.25 -14.90
CA LEU A 216 -11.56 1.36 -15.12
C LEU A 216 -10.35 1.89 -14.35
N LYS A 217 -9.80 1.11 -13.42
CA LYS A 217 -8.57 1.48 -12.71
C LYS A 217 -7.35 1.01 -13.49
N ILE A 218 -6.58 1.95 -14.03
CA ILE A 218 -5.34 1.64 -14.75
C ILE A 218 -4.21 1.55 -13.73
N GLU A 219 -3.92 0.32 -13.31
CA GLU A 219 -3.01 -0.01 -12.20
C GLU A 219 -1.74 -0.74 -12.66
N THR A 220 -1.79 -1.43 -13.80
CA THR A 220 -0.70 -2.31 -14.25
C THR A 220 -0.11 -1.88 -15.57
N LYS A 221 1.13 -2.34 -15.84
CA LYS A 221 1.77 -2.18 -17.15
C LYS A 221 0.92 -2.75 -18.28
N ASN A 222 0.28 -3.91 -18.04
CA ASN A 222 -0.59 -4.55 -19.02
C ASN A 222 -1.80 -3.69 -19.35
N ALA A 223 -2.49 -3.17 -18.33
CA ALA A 223 -3.65 -2.29 -18.50
C ALA A 223 -3.28 -1.06 -19.34
N PHE A 224 -2.16 -0.42 -19.02
CA PHE A 224 -1.68 0.74 -19.77
C PHE A 224 -1.35 0.39 -21.23
N SER A 225 -0.61 -0.68 -21.48
CA SER A 225 -0.25 -1.10 -22.84
C SER A 225 -1.46 -1.45 -23.72
N ARG A 226 -2.57 -1.86 -23.10
CA ARG A 226 -3.83 -2.23 -23.74
C ARG A 226 -4.90 -1.16 -23.62
N LEU A 227 -4.56 0.03 -23.12
CA LEU A 227 -5.51 1.11 -22.85
C LEU A 227 -6.44 1.40 -24.05
N PRO A 228 -5.98 1.50 -25.31
CA PRO A 228 -6.89 1.71 -26.44
C PRO A 228 -7.98 0.64 -26.54
N SER A 229 -7.62 -0.63 -26.37
CA SER A 229 -8.56 -1.75 -26.42
C SER A 229 -9.53 -1.74 -25.23
N LEU A 230 -9.06 -1.37 -24.04
CA LEU A 230 -9.91 -1.23 -22.85
C LEU A 230 -10.92 -0.09 -23.04
N LEU A 231 -10.49 1.04 -23.60
CA LEU A 231 -11.38 2.16 -23.93
C LEU A 231 -12.46 1.72 -24.92
N PHE A 232 -12.09 1.06 -26.03
CA PHE A 232 -13.08 0.56 -27.00
C PHE A 232 -14.10 -0.40 -26.38
N ALA A 233 -13.66 -1.28 -25.47
CA ALA A 233 -14.55 -2.21 -24.79
C ALA A 233 -15.53 -1.48 -23.86
N VAL A 234 -15.04 -0.54 -23.03
CA VAL A 234 -15.89 0.16 -22.06
C VAL A 234 -16.79 1.21 -22.69
N MET A 235 -16.47 1.75 -23.87
CA MET A 235 -17.32 2.67 -24.62
C MET A 235 -18.68 2.07 -25.02
N ARG A 236 -18.83 0.74 -24.93
CA ARG A 236 -20.14 0.07 -25.08
C ARG A 236 -21.09 0.38 -23.93
N HIS A 237 -20.56 0.82 -22.79
CA HIS A 237 -21.31 1.23 -21.63
C HIS A 237 -21.57 2.74 -21.68
N PRO A 238 -22.81 3.22 -21.43
CA PRO A 238 -23.15 4.64 -21.57
C PRO A 238 -22.47 5.54 -20.54
N SER A 239 -22.10 4.99 -19.38
CA SER A 239 -21.50 5.71 -18.26
C SER A 239 -20.16 5.08 -17.90
N ALA A 240 -19.07 5.60 -18.46
CA ALA A 240 -17.72 5.07 -18.25
C ALA A 240 -16.75 6.17 -17.81
N ALA A 241 -15.76 5.83 -17.00
CA ALA A 241 -14.64 6.68 -16.62
C ALA A 241 -13.35 5.85 -16.50
N VAL A 242 -12.21 6.53 -16.48
CA VAL A 242 -10.90 5.93 -16.24
C VAL A 242 -10.29 6.55 -14.99
N MET A 243 -9.68 5.74 -14.14
CA MET A 243 -8.92 6.19 -12.99
C MET A 243 -7.43 5.93 -13.23
N VAL A 244 -6.61 6.98 -13.11
CA VAL A 244 -5.15 6.87 -13.12
C VAL A 244 -4.69 6.47 -11.72
N ALA A 245 -4.47 5.18 -11.48
CA ALA A 245 -4.06 4.67 -10.17
C ALA A 245 -2.53 4.70 -10.02
N ARG A 246 -2.01 5.92 -9.88
CA ARG A 246 -0.58 6.26 -9.96
C ARG A 246 0.32 5.54 -8.94
N GLY A 247 -0.20 5.20 -7.77
CA GLY A 247 0.52 4.45 -6.73
C GLY A 247 0.95 3.08 -7.24
N ASP A 248 -0.02 2.24 -7.63
CA ASP A 248 0.22 0.91 -8.19
C ASP A 248 0.97 0.99 -9.53
N LEU A 249 0.55 1.91 -10.40
CA LEU A 249 1.15 2.08 -11.72
C LEU A 249 2.61 2.52 -11.65
N GLY A 250 2.98 3.32 -10.66
CA GLY A 250 4.37 3.73 -10.40
C GLY A 250 5.26 2.58 -9.93
N VAL A 251 4.72 1.64 -9.16
CA VAL A 251 5.44 0.40 -8.77
C VAL A 251 5.66 -0.50 -10.00
N GLU A 252 4.68 -0.57 -10.88
CA GLU A 252 4.69 -1.44 -12.07
C GLU A 252 5.62 -0.92 -13.20
N LEU A 253 5.54 0.37 -13.51
CA LEU A 253 6.24 0.99 -14.64
C LEU A 253 7.53 1.72 -14.26
N GLY A 254 7.76 1.94 -12.97
CA GLY A 254 8.80 2.83 -12.45
C GLY A 254 8.30 4.27 -12.30
N PHE A 255 8.67 4.91 -11.19
CA PHE A 255 8.27 6.29 -10.89
C PHE A 255 8.81 7.31 -11.89
N GLU A 256 9.92 7.00 -12.55
CA GLU A 256 10.53 7.85 -13.58
C GLU A 256 9.63 8.01 -14.81
N ARG A 257 8.82 7.02 -15.14
CA ARG A 257 7.92 7.02 -16.31
C ARG A 257 6.49 7.47 -15.97
N LEU A 258 6.18 7.62 -14.69
CA LEU A 258 4.82 7.91 -14.24
C LEU A 258 4.27 9.23 -14.81
N SER A 259 5.14 10.22 -14.97
CA SER A 259 4.79 11.53 -15.57
C SER A 259 4.45 11.45 -17.06
N GLU A 260 5.06 10.52 -17.81
CA GLU A 260 4.73 10.27 -19.22
C GLU A 260 3.39 9.54 -19.32
N VAL A 261 3.26 8.45 -18.57
CA VAL A 261 2.12 7.53 -18.58
C VAL A 261 0.82 8.24 -18.22
N GLN A 262 0.83 9.10 -17.21
CA GLN A 262 -0.37 9.88 -16.84
C GLN A 262 -0.82 10.82 -17.97
N GLU A 263 0.11 11.43 -18.72
CA GLU A 263 -0.23 12.33 -19.82
C GLU A 263 -0.84 11.57 -20.99
N GLU A 264 -0.26 10.41 -21.31
CA GLU A 264 -0.78 9.50 -22.34
C GLU A 264 -2.19 9.00 -22.00
N ILE A 265 -2.44 8.58 -20.75
CA ILE A 265 -3.79 8.18 -20.32
C ILE A 265 -4.77 9.34 -20.49
N LEU A 266 -4.41 10.53 -20.02
CA LEU A 266 -5.25 11.72 -20.17
C LEU A 266 -5.48 12.07 -21.67
N TRP A 267 -4.51 11.87 -22.57
CA TRP A 267 -4.69 12.15 -24.01
C TRP A 267 -5.68 11.18 -24.65
N MET A 268 -5.50 9.89 -24.36
CA MET A 268 -6.36 8.83 -24.91
C MET A 268 -7.79 8.98 -24.40
N CYS A 269 -7.98 9.30 -23.12
CA CYS A 269 -9.31 9.48 -22.54
C CYS A 269 -10.00 10.76 -23.07
N GLU A 270 -9.26 11.87 -23.23
CA GLU A 270 -9.78 13.08 -23.86
C GLU A 270 -10.27 12.80 -25.29
N ALA A 271 -9.45 12.11 -26.10
CA ALA A 271 -9.79 11.74 -27.47
C ALA A 271 -11.00 10.79 -27.54
N ALA A 272 -11.16 9.92 -26.55
CA ALA A 272 -12.30 9.01 -26.44
C ALA A 272 -13.55 9.65 -25.80
N HIS A 273 -13.47 10.91 -25.35
CA HIS A 273 -14.49 11.58 -24.55
C HIS A 273 -14.87 10.81 -23.26
N ILE A 274 -13.90 10.14 -22.64
CA ILE A 274 -14.07 9.42 -21.38
C ILE A 274 -13.47 10.26 -20.24
N PRO A 275 -14.23 10.56 -19.17
CA PRO A 275 -13.73 11.32 -18.03
C PRO A 275 -12.65 10.56 -17.27
N VAL A 276 -11.68 11.31 -16.74
CA VAL A 276 -10.55 10.79 -15.97
C VAL A 276 -10.64 11.20 -14.50
N ILE A 277 -10.33 10.24 -13.63
CA ILE A 277 -10.13 10.44 -12.20
C ILE A 277 -8.63 10.42 -11.91
N TRP A 278 -8.11 11.56 -11.47
CA TRP A 278 -6.74 11.73 -11.00
C TRP A 278 -6.62 11.18 -9.57
N ALA A 279 -5.99 10.01 -9.42
CA ALA A 279 -6.10 9.23 -8.19
C ALA A 279 -4.76 8.82 -7.58
N THR A 280 -4.84 8.41 -6.32
CA THR A 280 -3.76 7.92 -5.44
C THR A 280 -2.70 8.97 -5.11
N GLN A 281 -2.21 8.99 -3.87
CA GLN A 281 -1.12 9.86 -3.41
C GLN A 281 -1.31 11.38 -3.59
N VAL A 282 -2.51 11.85 -3.94
CA VAL A 282 -2.84 13.28 -3.98
C VAL A 282 -2.91 13.80 -2.55
N LEU A 283 -1.99 14.69 -2.17
CA LEU A 283 -1.95 15.31 -0.83
C LEU A 283 -1.97 14.28 0.32
N GLU A 284 -1.31 13.13 0.13
CA GLU A 284 -1.30 12.01 1.07
C GLU A 284 -0.74 12.42 2.45
N SER A 285 0.35 13.17 2.46
CA SER A 285 0.99 13.68 3.67
C SER A 285 0.11 14.67 4.41
N LEU A 286 -0.68 15.47 3.69
CA LEU A 286 -1.66 16.35 4.30
C LEU A 286 -2.81 15.55 4.90
N ALA A 287 -3.36 14.58 4.17
CA ALA A 287 -4.45 13.73 4.67
C ALA A 287 -4.07 12.96 5.94
N LYS A 288 -2.85 12.41 5.99
CA LYS A 288 -2.35 11.59 7.10
C LYS A 288 -1.70 12.40 8.23
N GLY A 289 -0.85 13.37 7.89
CA GLY A 289 0.05 14.08 8.81
C GLY A 289 -0.25 15.57 8.98
N GLY A 290 -1.27 16.10 8.30
CA GLY A 290 -1.73 17.49 8.48
C GLY A 290 -0.92 18.54 7.74
N MET A 291 0.13 18.15 7.02
CA MET A 291 1.01 19.05 6.26
C MET A 291 1.35 18.47 4.87
N PRO A 292 1.11 19.18 3.77
CA PRO A 292 1.53 18.74 2.44
C PRO A 292 3.01 19.06 2.20
N SER A 293 3.64 18.27 1.35
CA SER A 293 4.93 18.59 0.74
C SER A 293 4.75 19.51 -0.47
N ARG A 294 5.81 20.22 -0.87
CA ARG A 294 5.79 21.05 -2.10
C ARG A 294 5.45 20.23 -3.34
N ALA A 295 5.98 19.02 -3.43
CA ALA A 295 5.72 18.12 -4.55
C ALA A 295 4.23 17.75 -4.65
N GLU A 296 3.57 17.44 -3.53
CA GLU A 296 2.14 17.13 -3.51
C GLU A 296 1.27 18.33 -3.86
N VAL A 297 1.68 19.55 -3.52
CA VAL A 297 0.94 20.77 -3.92
C VAL A 297 1.01 20.96 -5.44
N THR A 298 2.20 20.79 -6.03
CA THR A 298 2.38 20.84 -7.49
C THR A 298 1.57 19.75 -8.18
N ASP A 299 1.57 18.53 -7.62
CA ASP A 299 0.79 17.42 -8.12
C ASP A 299 -0.72 17.69 -8.09
N ALA A 300 -1.23 18.18 -6.96
CA ALA A 300 -2.63 18.55 -6.80
C ALA A 300 -3.06 19.63 -7.80
N ALA A 301 -2.18 20.59 -8.11
CA ALA A 301 -2.43 21.61 -9.12
C ALA A 301 -2.55 21.04 -10.55
N MET A 302 -1.84 19.96 -10.87
CA MET A 302 -1.97 19.25 -12.15
C MET A 302 -3.28 18.48 -12.27
N GLY A 303 -3.91 18.12 -11.14
CA GLY A 303 -5.21 17.47 -11.10
C GLY A 303 -6.33 18.23 -11.83
N VAL A 304 -6.19 19.54 -12.05
CA VAL A 304 -7.14 20.36 -12.85
C VAL A 304 -7.30 19.88 -14.30
N ARG A 305 -6.35 19.06 -14.79
CA ARG A 305 -6.39 18.48 -16.14
C ARG A 305 -7.37 17.31 -16.28
N ALA A 306 -7.86 16.78 -15.16
CA ALA A 306 -8.80 15.66 -15.09
C ALA A 306 -10.19 16.15 -14.64
N GLU A 307 -11.23 15.39 -14.95
CA GLU A 307 -12.60 15.71 -14.54
C GLU A 307 -12.83 15.54 -13.03
N CYS A 308 -12.03 14.70 -12.37
CA CYS A 308 -12.13 14.45 -10.94
C CYS A 308 -10.75 14.22 -10.31
N VAL A 309 -10.59 14.63 -9.05
CA VAL A 309 -9.43 14.32 -8.23
C VAL A 309 -9.86 13.50 -7.02
N MET A 310 -9.25 12.33 -6.82
CA MET A 310 -9.52 11.43 -5.71
C MET A 310 -8.53 11.63 -4.57
N LEU A 311 -9.04 11.81 -3.35
CA LEU A 311 -8.27 11.86 -2.12
C LEU A 311 -8.39 10.56 -1.33
N ASN A 312 -7.29 10.13 -0.72
CA ASN A 312 -7.29 9.00 0.21
C ASN A 312 -7.76 9.41 1.62
N LYS A 313 -8.14 8.41 2.44
CA LYS A 313 -8.58 8.63 3.82
C LYS A 313 -7.45 9.16 4.72
N GLY A 314 -7.82 9.96 5.72
CA GLY A 314 -6.90 10.37 6.78
C GLY A 314 -7.55 11.29 7.83
N PRO A 315 -6.94 11.43 9.02
CA PRO A 315 -7.48 12.25 10.09
C PRO A 315 -7.66 13.73 9.71
N TYR A 316 -6.90 14.22 8.73
CA TYR A 316 -6.97 15.60 8.24
C TYR A 316 -7.72 15.72 6.91
N ILE A 317 -8.57 14.76 6.54
CA ILE A 317 -9.23 14.72 5.23
C ILE A 317 -10.06 15.99 4.93
N MET A 318 -10.76 16.54 5.93
CA MET A 318 -11.54 17.77 5.75
C MET A 318 -10.65 18.99 5.47
N GLN A 319 -9.46 19.05 6.08
CA GLN A 319 -8.47 20.08 5.78
C GLN A 319 -7.89 19.87 4.37
N THR A 320 -7.62 18.62 4.01
CA THR A 320 -7.10 18.23 2.70
C THR A 320 -8.08 18.61 1.58
N LEU A 321 -9.37 18.33 1.76
CA LEU A 321 -10.43 18.69 0.81
C LEU A 321 -10.52 20.20 0.59
N ARG A 322 -10.50 21.01 1.67
CA ARG A 322 -10.49 22.46 1.57
C ARG A 322 -9.26 22.97 0.82
N PHE A 323 -8.08 22.43 1.17
CA PHE A 323 -6.83 22.80 0.52
C PHE A 323 -6.86 22.45 -0.98
N LEU A 324 -7.29 21.24 -1.33
CA LEU A 324 -7.40 20.79 -2.72
C LEU A 324 -8.35 21.69 -3.51
N ARG A 325 -9.56 21.94 -2.99
CA ARG A 325 -10.53 22.84 -3.63
C ARG A 325 -9.93 24.20 -3.90
N ASP A 326 -9.26 24.80 -2.91
CA ASP A 326 -8.69 26.13 -3.06
C ASP A 326 -7.54 26.16 -4.09
N VAL A 327 -6.76 25.08 -4.21
CA VAL A 327 -5.75 24.90 -5.26
C VAL A 327 -6.40 24.79 -6.64
N LEU A 328 -7.40 23.90 -6.79
CA LEU A 328 -8.06 23.66 -8.08
C LEU A 328 -8.81 24.90 -8.58
N THR A 329 -9.60 25.58 -7.74
CA THR A 329 -10.31 26.81 -8.12
C THR A 329 -9.38 27.91 -8.61
N ARG A 330 -8.16 28.01 -8.05
CA ARG A 330 -7.16 28.97 -8.55
C ARG A 330 -6.63 28.54 -9.91
N MET A 331 -6.33 27.25 -10.06
CA MET A 331 -5.78 26.66 -11.29
C MET A 331 -6.74 26.64 -12.47
N GLU A 332 -8.05 26.54 -12.25
CA GLU A 332 -9.09 26.61 -13.28
C GLU A 332 -9.00 27.90 -14.11
N THR A 333 -8.52 29.00 -13.53
CA THR A 333 -8.35 30.27 -14.27
C THR A 333 -7.09 30.31 -15.15
N HIS A 334 -6.20 29.33 -15.00
CA HIS A 334 -4.95 29.20 -15.75
C HIS A 334 -5.02 28.08 -16.80
N HIS A 335 -5.88 27.08 -16.59
CA HIS A 335 -6.01 25.91 -17.45
C HIS A 335 -7.47 25.55 -17.68
N GLU A 336 -7.81 25.27 -18.94
CA GLU A 336 -9.02 24.53 -19.32
C GLU A 336 -8.59 23.16 -19.82
N LYS A 337 -8.81 22.12 -19.01
CA LYS A 337 -8.23 20.78 -19.21
C LYS A 337 -6.72 20.87 -19.48
N LYS A 338 -6.27 20.48 -20.68
CA LYS A 338 -4.86 20.51 -21.09
C LYS A 338 -4.43 21.84 -21.71
N THR A 339 -5.35 22.76 -21.96
CA THR A 339 -5.08 24.03 -22.64
C THR A 339 -4.68 25.10 -21.62
N ALA A 340 -3.51 25.71 -21.81
CA ALA A 340 -3.07 26.84 -21.01
C ALA A 340 -3.73 28.14 -21.49
N MET A 341 -4.34 28.89 -20.58
CA MET A 341 -5.13 30.09 -20.89
C MET A 341 -4.30 31.40 -20.86
N LEU A 342 -2.99 31.31 -20.58
CA LEU A 342 -2.01 32.42 -20.62
C LEU A 342 -2.49 33.75 -20.01
N ARG A 343 -3.03 33.66 -18.78
CA ARG A 343 -3.54 34.82 -18.03
C ARG A 343 -2.45 35.84 -17.70
N ARG A 344 -2.84 37.12 -17.60
CA ARG A 344 -2.01 38.22 -17.07
C ARG A 344 -1.42 37.86 -15.70
N LEU A 345 -0.12 38.13 -15.53
CA LEU A 345 0.62 37.97 -14.27
C LEU A 345 0.09 38.97 -13.23
N SER A 346 -0.92 38.57 -12.44
CA SER A 346 -1.49 39.39 -11.37
C SER A 346 -1.46 38.71 -10.00
N ILE A 347 -0.78 37.56 -9.89
CA ILE A 347 -0.76 36.76 -8.65
C ILE A 347 0.10 37.40 -7.56
N SER A 348 1.13 38.16 -7.93
CA SER A 348 1.95 38.97 -7.04
C SER A 348 1.18 40.12 -6.39
N ASP A 349 0.06 40.52 -6.99
CA ASP A 349 -0.70 41.70 -6.61
C ASP A 349 -1.90 41.33 -5.72
N LEU A 350 -2.14 40.03 -5.51
CA LEU A 350 -3.18 39.53 -4.63
C LEU A 350 -2.70 39.61 -3.17
N PRO A 351 -3.50 40.17 -2.25
CA PRO A 351 -3.11 40.24 -0.85
C PRO A 351 -2.95 38.82 -0.29
N VAL A 352 -1.80 38.55 0.32
CA VAL A 352 -1.61 37.36 1.15
C VAL A 352 -2.64 37.46 2.28
N ASN A 353 -3.47 36.44 2.49
CA ASN A 353 -4.50 36.48 3.53
C ASN A 353 -3.84 36.32 4.92
N GLU A 354 -3.20 37.38 5.41
CA GLU A 354 -2.41 37.40 6.64
C GLU A 354 -3.24 37.03 7.88
N LYS A 355 -4.55 37.32 7.87
CA LYS A 355 -5.47 36.99 8.98
C LYS A 355 -5.66 35.48 9.18
N GLU A 356 -5.53 34.68 8.13
CA GLU A 356 -5.68 33.22 8.21
C GLU A 356 -4.36 32.54 8.63
N ASN A 357 -3.22 33.12 8.23
CA ASN A 357 -1.89 32.68 8.68
C ASN A 357 -1.63 33.05 10.16
N ALA A 358 -2.05 34.22 10.61
CA ALA A 358 -1.93 34.62 12.02
C ALA A 358 -2.72 33.69 12.97
N ARG A 359 -3.94 33.30 12.59
CA ARG A 359 -4.75 32.33 13.35
C ARG A 359 -4.17 30.91 13.38
N ARG A 360 -3.34 30.54 12.42
CA ARG A 360 -2.60 29.26 12.40
C ARG A 360 -1.37 29.28 13.31
N LEU A 361 -0.69 30.43 13.42
CA LEU A 361 0.48 30.60 14.29
C LEU A 361 0.10 30.70 15.77
N GLU A 362 -1.09 31.18 16.11
CA GLU A 362 -1.61 31.22 17.50
C GLU A 362 -2.12 29.87 18.03
N ARG A 363 -2.14 28.82 17.19
CA ARG A 363 -2.60 27.45 17.55
C ARG A 363 -1.48 26.40 17.59
N VAL A 364 -0.23 26.81 17.44
CA VAL A 364 0.98 26.03 17.76
C VAL A 364 1.52 26.56 19.08
#